data_AF-A0A2S5R8G8-F1
#
_entry.id   AF-A0A2S5R8G8-F1
#
_cell.length_a   1.000
_cell.length_b   1.000
_cell.length_c   1.000
_cell.angle_alpha   90.00
_cell.angle_beta   90.00
_cell.angle_gamma   90.00
#
_symmetry.space_group_name_H-M   'P 1'
#
loop_
_entity.id
_entity.type
_entity.pdbx_description
1 polymer ?
#
loop_
_entity_poly.entity_id
_entity_poly.type
_entity_poly.pdbx_seq_one_letter_code
_entity_poly.pdbx_strand_id
1 'polypeptide(L)'
;MGKQRLEEIFGLRVLHTKHALKSAEWIYQNPKARADDLMDAFLDPHIKAIISNIGGDDSLSLIPFIDFNIIKNNPKVVMGYSDTTVTHFMCLKAGLTSFYGPSVMTAFAENVAMRLYDK
;
A
#
# COMPACT_ATOMS: atom_id res chain seq x y z
N MET A 1 -3.44 -16.05 2.87
CA MET A 1 -2.00 -16.36 3.02
C MET A 1 -1.16 -15.12 3.34
N GLY A 2 -1.03 -14.11 2.46
CA GLY A 2 -0.20 -12.93 2.74
C GLY A 2 -0.57 -12.17 4.03
N LYS A 3 -1.86 -11.86 4.20
CA LYS A 3 -2.41 -11.30 5.45
C LYS A 3 -2.02 -12.13 6.68
N GLN A 4 -2.35 -13.42 6.63
CA GLN A 4 -2.10 -14.35 7.74
C GLN A 4 -0.64 -14.34 8.18
N ARG A 5 0.32 -14.29 7.24
CA ARG A 5 1.74 -14.24 7.59
C ARG A 5 2.17 -12.90 8.17
N LEU A 6 1.64 -11.78 7.69
CA LEU A 6 1.84 -10.48 8.35
C LEU A 6 1.34 -10.51 9.81
N GLU A 7 0.24 -11.21 10.07
CA GLU A 7 -0.30 -11.36 11.43
C GLU A 7 0.51 -12.34 12.28
N GLU A 8 0.84 -13.53 11.76
CA GLU A 8 1.48 -14.62 12.53
C GLU A 8 3.00 -14.45 12.69
N ILE A 9 3.71 -14.00 11.64
CA ILE A 9 5.18 -13.90 11.67
C ILE A 9 5.62 -12.56 12.27
N PHE A 10 4.93 -11.47 11.91
CA PHE A 10 5.30 -10.12 12.34
C PHE A 10 4.45 -9.60 13.50
N GLY A 11 3.43 -10.35 13.95
CA GLY A 11 2.57 -9.94 15.06
C GLY A 11 1.71 -8.71 14.75
N LEU A 12 1.47 -8.41 13.47
CA LEU A 12 0.73 -7.22 13.06
C LEU A 12 -0.77 -7.46 13.13
N ARG A 13 -1.54 -6.37 13.25
CA ARG A 13 -2.99 -6.39 12.98
C ARG A 13 -3.20 -5.86 11.57
N VAL A 14 -3.71 -6.69 10.66
CA VAL A 14 -3.87 -6.31 9.26
C VAL A 14 -5.32 -5.99 8.94
N LEU A 15 -5.53 -4.75 8.48
CA LEU A 15 -6.81 -4.25 7.98
C LEU A 15 -6.73 -4.10 6.47
N HIS A 16 -7.87 -4.23 5.80
CA HIS A 16 -7.99 -3.87 4.38
C HIS A 16 -8.70 -2.52 4.31
N THR A 17 -8.28 -1.67 3.39
CA THR A 17 -9.03 -0.45 3.07
C THR A 17 -10.36 -0.80 2.43
N LYS A 18 -11.27 0.17 2.36
CA LYS A 18 -12.68 -0.04 2.03
C LYS A 18 -12.89 -0.65 0.64
N HIS A 19 -12.03 -0.30 -0.31
CA HIS A 19 -12.16 -0.69 -1.71
C HIS A 19 -11.11 -1.69 -2.20
N ALA A 20 -10.05 -1.96 -1.43
CA ALA A 20 -8.91 -2.79 -1.84
C ALA A 20 -9.24 -4.24 -2.25
N LEU A 21 -10.39 -4.79 -1.85
CA LEU A 21 -10.82 -6.16 -2.21
C LEU A 21 -11.97 -6.21 -3.22
N LYS A 22 -12.28 -5.09 -3.88
CA LYS A 22 -13.22 -5.11 -5.03
C LYS A 22 -12.58 -5.84 -6.22
N SER A 23 -13.40 -6.20 -7.22
CA SER A 23 -12.88 -6.86 -8.42
C SER A 23 -11.87 -5.96 -9.14
N ALA A 24 -10.90 -6.57 -9.84
CA ALA A 24 -9.88 -5.83 -10.59
C ALA A 24 -10.50 -4.82 -11.57
N GLU A 25 -11.55 -5.23 -12.29
CA GLU A 25 -12.30 -4.33 -13.19
C GLU A 25 -12.88 -3.13 -12.45
N TRP A 26 -13.51 -3.35 -11.27
CA TRP A 26 -14.06 -2.25 -10.50
C TRP A 26 -12.95 -1.31 -10.02
N ILE A 27 -11.82 -1.84 -9.55
CA ILE A 27 -10.67 -1.06 -9.09
C ILE A 27 -10.13 -0.18 -10.23
N TYR A 28 -9.97 -0.76 -11.42
CA TYR A 28 -9.49 -0.06 -12.62
C TYR A 28 -10.41 1.12 -12.96
N GLN A 29 -11.73 0.91 -13.02
CA GLN A 29 -12.71 1.94 -13.36
C GLN A 29 -12.93 3.00 -12.27
N ASN A 30 -12.39 2.83 -11.06
CA ASN A 30 -12.66 3.72 -9.92
C ASN A 30 -11.36 4.28 -9.29
N PRO A 31 -10.56 5.08 -10.02
CA PRO A 31 -9.30 5.63 -9.51
C PRO A 31 -9.50 6.56 -8.30
N LYS A 32 -10.59 7.33 -8.25
CA LYS A 32 -10.91 8.16 -7.08
C LYS A 32 -11.11 7.32 -5.82
N ALA A 33 -11.79 6.17 -5.91
CA ALA A 33 -12.00 5.31 -4.74
C ALA A 33 -10.69 4.70 -4.21
N ARG A 34 -9.73 4.42 -5.10
CA ARG A 34 -8.37 4.01 -4.71
C ARG A 34 -7.61 5.14 -4.02
N ALA A 35 -7.73 6.37 -4.51
CA ALA A 35 -7.14 7.53 -3.87
C ALA A 35 -7.76 7.80 -2.50
N ASP A 36 -9.08 7.71 -2.38
CA ASP A 36 -9.81 7.84 -1.11
C ASP A 36 -9.32 6.78 -0.09
N ASP A 37 -9.17 5.52 -0.51
CA ASP A 37 -8.58 4.46 0.33
C ASP A 37 -7.18 4.83 0.86
N LEU A 38 -6.33 5.43 0.02
CA LEU A 38 -4.99 5.88 0.42
C LEU A 38 -5.07 7.08 1.39
N MET A 39 -5.92 8.06 1.12
CA MET A 39 -6.09 9.25 1.97
C MET A 39 -6.66 8.87 3.35
N ASP A 40 -7.67 8.01 3.38
CA ASP A 40 -8.26 7.48 4.63
C ASP A 40 -7.21 6.73 5.45
N ALA A 41 -6.38 5.90 4.80
CA ALA A 41 -5.30 5.19 5.47
C ALA A 41 -4.24 6.13 6.04
N PHE A 42 -3.97 7.27 5.39
CA PHE A 42 -3.09 8.32 5.94
C PHE A 42 -3.73 9.05 7.11
N LEU A 43 -5.00 9.43 7.01
CA LEU A 43 -5.72 10.17 8.05
C LEU A 43 -5.95 9.37 9.33
N ASP A 44 -6.04 8.04 9.24
CA ASP A 44 -6.25 7.20 10.42
C ASP A 44 -4.98 7.14 11.30
N PRO A 45 -4.99 7.70 12.53
CA PRO A 45 -3.83 7.70 13.42
C PRO A 45 -3.49 6.31 13.97
N HIS A 46 -4.39 5.33 13.87
CA HIS A 46 -4.16 3.94 14.29
C HIS A 46 -3.39 3.14 13.24
N ILE A 47 -3.40 3.55 11.97
CA ILE A 47 -2.63 2.93 10.90
C ILE A 47 -1.18 3.41 10.94
N LYS A 48 -0.25 2.47 11.19
CA LYS A 48 1.20 2.74 11.28
C LYS A 48 1.97 2.42 10.01
N ALA A 49 1.39 1.61 9.12
CA ALA A 49 1.99 1.24 7.85
C ALA A 49 0.90 1.03 6.78
N ILE A 50 1.22 1.41 5.54
CA ILE A 50 0.45 1.15 4.33
C ILE A 50 1.32 0.26 3.44
N ILE A 51 0.84 -0.94 3.13
CA ILE A 51 1.56 -1.90 2.28
C ILE A 51 0.69 -2.20 1.07
N SER A 52 1.23 -2.00 -0.14
CA SER A 52 0.52 -2.32 -1.38
C SER A 52 0.25 -3.82 -1.49
N ASN A 53 -0.95 -4.17 -1.95
CA ASN A 53 -1.29 -5.57 -2.21
C ASN A 53 -0.46 -6.14 -3.37
N ILE A 54 -0.40 -5.40 -4.49
CA ILE A 54 0.33 -5.74 -5.71
C ILE A 54 0.59 -4.46 -6.52
N GLY A 55 1.45 -4.52 -7.53
CA GLY A 55 1.61 -3.46 -8.54
C GLY A 55 0.51 -3.49 -9.60
N GLY A 56 0.80 -2.94 -10.78
CA GLY A 56 -0.15 -2.75 -11.88
C GLY A 56 0.48 -1.92 -12.99
N ASP A 57 -0.30 -1.05 -13.62
CA ASP A 57 0.15 -0.15 -14.69
C ASP A 57 -0.60 1.19 -14.73
N ASP A 58 -1.47 1.48 -13.74
CA ASP A 58 -2.42 2.59 -13.80
C ASP A 58 -2.48 3.44 -12.53
N SER A 59 -1.55 3.29 -11.57
CA SER A 59 -1.54 4.08 -10.33
C SER A 59 -1.38 5.59 -10.56
N LEU A 60 -0.89 6.02 -11.73
CA LEU A 60 -0.86 7.43 -12.15
C LEU A 60 -2.25 8.06 -12.17
N SER A 61 -3.30 7.27 -12.41
CA SER A 61 -4.70 7.73 -12.42
C SER A 61 -5.18 8.28 -11.07
N LEU A 62 -4.49 7.97 -9.97
CA LEU A 62 -4.82 8.48 -8.63
C LEU A 62 -4.41 9.95 -8.46
N ILE A 63 -3.37 10.42 -9.15
CA ILE A 63 -2.73 11.74 -8.91
C ILE A 63 -3.74 12.90 -8.82
N PRO A 64 -4.76 13.03 -9.70
CA PRO A 64 -5.73 14.12 -9.62
C PRO A 64 -6.56 14.18 -8.33
N PHE A 65 -6.57 13.11 -7.55
CA PHE A 65 -7.37 12.96 -6.33
C PHE A 65 -6.53 12.95 -5.04
N ILE A 66 -5.21 13.09 -5.14
CA ILE A 66 -4.31 13.07 -3.99
C ILE A 66 -4.16 14.46 -3.38
N ASP A 67 -4.39 14.56 -2.07
CA ASP A 67 -3.99 15.72 -1.27
C ASP A 67 -2.62 15.45 -0.61
N PHE A 68 -1.58 16.09 -1.12
CA PHE A 68 -0.22 15.96 -0.59
C PHE A 68 -0.07 16.50 0.84
N ASN A 69 -0.94 17.39 1.31
CA ASN A 69 -0.89 17.87 2.70
C ASN A 69 -1.32 16.78 3.67
N ILE A 70 -2.25 15.90 3.28
CA ILE A 70 -2.66 14.75 4.09
C ILE A 70 -1.45 13.83 4.29
N ILE A 71 -0.72 13.50 3.23
CA ILE A 71 0.48 12.67 3.31
C ILE A 71 1.55 13.34 4.19
N LYS A 72 1.83 14.63 3.95
CA LYS A 72 2.84 15.41 4.66
C LYS A 72 2.58 15.48 6.17
N ASN A 73 1.33 15.68 6.57
CA ASN A 73 0.96 15.89 7.97
C ASN A 73 0.70 14.58 8.73
N ASN A 74 0.65 13.44 8.05
CA ASN A 74 0.39 12.13 8.67
C ASN A 74 1.47 11.10 8.30
N PRO A 75 2.76 11.36 8.59
CA PRO A 75 3.85 10.49 8.16
C PRO A 75 3.71 9.09 8.77
N LYS A 76 3.82 8.06 7.90
CA LYS A 76 3.80 6.64 8.28
C LYS A 76 4.56 5.80 7.25
N VAL A 77 4.79 4.52 7.58
CA VAL A 77 5.48 3.61 6.66
C VAL A 77 4.61 3.39 5.42
N VAL A 78 5.19 3.56 4.23
CA VAL A 78 4.56 3.20 2.95
C VAL A 78 5.50 2.25 2.22
N MET A 79 5.00 1.08 1.81
CA MET A 79 5.84 0.04 1.21
C MET A 79 5.15 -0.68 0.04
N GLY A 80 5.94 -0.97 -0.99
CA GLY A 80 5.59 -1.77 -2.14
C GLY A 80 6.65 -1.61 -3.24
N TYR A 81 6.40 -2.15 -4.43
CA TYR A 81 7.31 -2.05 -5.57
C TYR A 81 6.54 -2.16 -6.89
N SER A 82 7.25 -2.09 -8.02
CA SER A 82 6.66 -2.02 -9.37
C SER A 82 5.82 -0.75 -9.52
N ASP A 83 4.57 -0.80 -9.98
CA ASP A 83 3.73 0.39 -10.18
C ASP A 83 3.47 1.21 -8.90
N THR A 84 3.63 0.61 -7.72
CA THR A 84 3.68 1.37 -6.44
C THR A 84 4.76 2.46 -6.44
N THR A 85 5.71 2.45 -7.37
CA THR A 85 6.63 3.57 -7.68
C THR A 85 5.90 4.91 -7.76
N VAL A 86 4.68 4.93 -8.33
CA VAL A 86 3.87 6.15 -8.38
C VAL A 86 3.54 6.66 -6.98
N THR A 87 3.11 5.78 -6.07
CA THR A 87 2.86 6.12 -4.67
C THR A 87 4.14 6.55 -3.95
N HIS A 88 5.29 5.96 -4.28
CA HIS A 88 6.59 6.41 -3.75
C HIS A 88 6.92 7.83 -4.20
N PHE A 89 6.65 8.19 -5.45
CA PHE A 89 6.80 9.58 -5.91
C PHE A 89 5.80 10.52 -5.26
N MET A 90 4.58 10.07 -4.97
CA MET A 90 3.62 10.87 -4.20
C MET A 90 4.12 11.15 -2.79
N CYS A 91 4.67 10.14 -2.11
CA CYS A 91 5.29 10.28 -0.79
C CYS A 91 6.48 11.25 -0.85
N LEU A 92 7.39 11.05 -1.82
CA LEU A 92 8.55 11.92 -2.02
C LEU A 92 8.12 13.38 -2.23
N LYS A 93 7.10 13.61 -3.07
CA LYS A 93 6.55 14.94 -3.33
C LYS A 93 5.99 15.61 -2.07
N ALA A 94 5.39 14.84 -1.17
CA ALA A 94 4.90 15.30 0.12
C ALA A 94 6.00 15.47 1.19
N GLY A 95 7.24 15.11 0.89
CA GLY A 95 8.36 15.13 1.84
C GLY A 95 8.43 13.92 2.77
N LEU A 96 7.77 12.82 2.41
CA LEU A 96 7.77 11.55 3.16
C LEU A 96 8.69 10.53 2.50
N THR A 97 9.67 10.03 3.25
CA THR A 97 10.45 8.85 2.85
C THR A 97 9.58 7.60 2.89
N SER A 98 9.56 6.84 1.81
CA SER A 98 8.86 5.56 1.69
C SER A 98 9.84 4.43 1.33
N PHE A 99 9.39 3.18 1.37
CA PHE A 99 10.23 1.99 1.27
C PHE A 99 9.89 1.21 0.00
N TYR A 100 10.81 1.22 -0.97
CA TYR A 100 10.72 0.32 -2.12
C TYR A 100 11.00 -1.11 -1.67
N GLY A 101 9.98 -1.95 -1.58
CA GLY A 101 10.04 -3.19 -0.83
C GLY A 101 8.89 -4.16 -1.13
N PRO A 102 8.77 -5.24 -0.36
CA PRO A 102 7.82 -6.32 -0.64
C PRO A 102 6.36 -5.86 -0.64
N SER A 103 5.59 -6.36 -1.61
CA SER A 103 4.11 -6.25 -1.66
C SER A 103 3.45 -7.52 -1.13
N VAL A 104 2.19 -7.43 -0.67
CA VAL A 104 1.47 -8.55 -0.01
C VAL A 104 1.44 -9.81 -0.86
N MET A 105 1.03 -9.69 -2.13
CA MET A 105 0.79 -10.86 -3.00
C MET A 105 2.06 -11.54 -3.49
N THR A 106 3.16 -10.82 -3.61
CA THR A 106 4.35 -11.33 -4.30
C THR A 106 5.47 -11.73 -3.35
N ALA A 107 5.49 -11.22 -2.12
CA ALA A 107 6.47 -11.58 -1.12
C ALA A 107 5.81 -12.27 0.09
N PHE A 108 4.88 -11.59 0.76
CA PHE A 108 4.26 -12.14 1.97
C PHE A 108 3.39 -13.36 1.66
N ALA A 109 2.82 -13.45 0.45
CA ALA A 109 2.03 -14.58 -0.02
C ALA A 109 2.82 -15.59 -0.87
N GLU A 110 4.15 -15.66 -0.76
CA GLU A 110 4.93 -16.69 -1.46
C GLU A 110 4.49 -18.11 -1.04
N ASN A 111 4.44 -19.07 -1.97
CA ASN A 111 3.97 -20.41 -1.62
C ASN A 111 4.91 -21.10 -0.62
N VAL A 112 4.36 -22.00 0.20
CA VAL A 112 5.07 -22.78 1.23
C VAL A 112 5.57 -21.91 2.40
N ALA A 113 6.59 -21.08 2.21
CA ALA A 113 7.14 -20.20 3.24
C ALA A 113 7.53 -18.84 2.65
N MET A 114 7.62 -17.80 3.50
CA MET A 114 8.34 -16.59 3.12
C MET A 114 9.83 -16.94 3.03
N ARG A 115 10.50 -16.54 1.95
CA ARG A 115 11.97 -16.59 1.92
C ARG A 115 12.53 -15.76 3.07
N LEU A 116 13.22 -16.43 3.97
CA LEU A 116 14.06 -15.77 4.95
C LEU A 116 15.27 -15.21 4.18
N TYR A 117 15.71 -14.03 4.58
CA TYR A 117 17.02 -13.52 4.18
C TYR A 117 18.04 -14.03 5.20
N ASP A 118 18.34 -15.32 5.12
CA ASP A 118 19.53 -15.90 5.72
C ASP A 118 20.74 -15.47 4.89
N LYS A 119 21.75 -14.91 5.58
CA LYS A 119 23.01 -14.44 5.00
C LYS A 119 23.84 -15.61 4.48
#